data_AF-A0A818BHZ2-F1
#
_entry.id   AF-A0A818BHZ2-F1
#
_cell.length_a   1.000
_cell.length_b   1.000
_cell.length_c   1.000
_cell.angle_alpha   90.00
_cell.angle_beta   90.00
_cell.angle_gamma   90.00
#
_symmetry.space_group_name_H-M   'P 1'
#
loop_
_entity.id
_entity.type
_entity.pdbx_description
1 polymer ?
#
loop_
_entity_poly.entity_id
_entity_poly.type
_entity_poly.pdbx_seq_one_letter_code
_entity_poly.pdbx_strand_id
1 'polypeptide(L)'
;MANKKLEELTAQALMTLQEHVCDIESLNQWKKQMFYLINEIGEQKLSSTVPMNQHDSSLDPVDWSSARFVEHQMLNSCMNYIQHVRDRPVWPSMPNDVRAAIEDESLPENGQSLSAVCNDVLSYVLPYGRGNVHPRFWGWVSGEGTLGGVLADMIAATMNMNTCAYTNSAAFVERTVIEWMRQIFGFPKGTSGGLLVSETSIATVISMATARQRALANVREYGLTERPKLIVYASTEVQICVKKALELLGIGSKSMHLIPADDSFRIKIDHLKTAIQSDRDRGFVPFV
;
A
#
# COMPACT_ATOMS: atom_id res chain seq x y z
N MET A 1 -9.35 29.05 -31.79
CA MET A 1 -9.33 27.68 -32.40
C MET A 1 -10.05 26.67 -31.49
N ALA A 2 -9.81 26.68 -30.17
CA ALA A 2 -10.46 25.78 -29.19
C ALA A 2 -12.02 25.78 -29.23
N ASN A 3 -12.65 26.95 -29.42
CA ASN A 3 -14.12 27.05 -29.40
C ASN A 3 -14.80 26.29 -30.55
N LYS A 4 -14.18 26.24 -31.73
CA LYS A 4 -14.75 25.55 -32.90
C LYS A 4 -14.66 24.02 -32.78
N LYS A 5 -13.54 23.50 -32.24
CA LYS A 5 -13.35 22.07 -31.99
C LYS A 5 -14.30 21.57 -30.90
N LEU A 6 -14.52 22.37 -29.85
CA LEU A 6 -15.49 22.05 -28.81
C LEU A 6 -16.93 22.00 -29.35
N GLU A 7 -17.32 22.94 -30.22
CA GLU A 7 -18.62 22.93 -30.89
C GLU A 7 -18.79 21.70 -31.78
N GLU A 8 -17.75 21.33 -32.56
CA GLU A 8 -17.76 20.14 -33.43
C GLU A 8 -17.89 18.84 -32.62
N LEU A 9 -17.10 18.68 -31.54
CA LEU A 9 -17.18 17.51 -30.68
C LEU A 9 -18.51 17.43 -29.92
N THR A 10 -19.02 18.56 -29.44
CA THR A 10 -20.32 18.61 -28.75
C THR A 10 -21.45 18.24 -29.72
N ALA A 11 -21.40 18.70 -30.97
CA ALA A 11 -22.34 18.29 -32.01
C ALA A 11 -22.24 16.78 -32.29
N GLN A 12 -21.01 16.25 -32.37
CA GLN A 12 -20.77 14.83 -32.60
C GLN A 12 -21.29 13.94 -31.45
N ALA A 13 -21.13 14.38 -30.19
CA ALA A 13 -21.72 13.70 -29.04
C ALA A 13 -23.25 13.75 -29.04
N LEU A 14 -23.86 14.87 -29.45
CA LEU A 14 -25.31 14.99 -29.59
C LEU A 14 -25.86 14.09 -30.70
N MET A 15 -25.14 13.95 -31.82
CA MET A 15 -25.51 13.01 -32.90
C MET A 15 -25.36 11.56 -32.43
N THR A 16 -24.28 11.24 -31.72
CA THR A 16 -24.06 9.89 -31.18
C THR A 16 -25.13 9.53 -30.14
N LEU A 17 -25.60 10.48 -29.32
CA LEU A 17 -26.73 10.29 -28.40
C LEU A 17 -28.04 9.91 -29.09
N GLN A 18 -28.19 10.22 -30.38
CA GLN A 18 -29.38 9.92 -31.17
C GLN A 18 -29.24 8.60 -31.95
N GLU A 19 -28.10 7.93 -31.90
CA GLU A 19 -27.90 6.65 -32.58
C GLU A 19 -28.76 5.54 -31.95
N HIS A 20 -29.40 4.75 -32.82
CA HIS A 20 -30.20 3.62 -32.38
C HIS A 20 -29.30 2.44 -32.05
N VAL A 21 -29.26 2.08 -30.77
CA VAL A 21 -28.55 0.89 -30.27
C VAL A 21 -29.49 -0.31 -30.33
N CYS A 22 -29.16 -1.30 -31.16
CA CYS A 22 -30.06 -2.42 -31.48
C CYS A 22 -29.58 -3.77 -30.93
N ASP A 23 -28.31 -3.87 -30.52
CA ASP A 23 -27.69 -5.08 -29.98
C ASP A 23 -26.54 -4.77 -29.02
N ILE A 24 -25.94 -5.80 -28.43
CA ILE A 24 -24.88 -5.66 -27.42
C ILE A 24 -23.59 -5.12 -28.04
N GLU A 25 -23.32 -5.43 -29.31
CA GLU A 25 -22.09 -5.00 -29.99
C GLU A 25 -22.15 -3.50 -30.32
N SER A 26 -23.27 -3.05 -30.88
CA SER A 26 -23.58 -1.63 -31.08
C SER A 26 -23.65 -0.86 -29.77
N LEU A 27 -24.15 -1.45 -28.68
CA LEU A 27 -24.11 -0.81 -27.35
C LEU A 27 -22.68 -0.60 -26.85
N ASN A 28 -21.80 -1.58 -27.06
CA ASN A 28 -20.41 -1.49 -26.63
C ASN A 28 -19.61 -0.51 -27.51
N GLN A 29 -19.90 -0.47 -28.81
CA GLN A 29 -19.31 0.51 -29.72
C GLN A 29 -19.78 1.93 -29.37
N TRP A 30 -21.07 2.11 -29.13
CA TRP A 30 -21.65 3.37 -28.69
C TRP A 30 -21.04 3.86 -27.36
N LYS A 31 -20.90 2.97 -26.38
CA LYS A 31 -20.24 3.30 -25.10
C LYS A 31 -18.80 3.75 -25.28
N LYS A 32 -18.04 3.08 -26.16
CA LYS A 32 -16.66 3.48 -26.49
C LYS A 32 -16.64 4.85 -27.17
N GLN A 33 -17.48 5.07 -28.19
CA GLN A 33 -17.54 6.34 -28.91
C GLN A 33 -17.97 7.49 -27.99
N MET A 34 -19.00 7.30 -27.17
CA MET A 34 -19.42 8.29 -26.18
C MET A 34 -18.34 8.53 -25.13
N PHE A 35 -17.63 7.50 -24.68
CA PHE A 35 -16.50 7.66 -23.76
C PHE A 35 -15.39 8.53 -24.38
N TYR A 36 -14.97 8.24 -25.62
CA TYR A 36 -13.98 9.04 -26.32
C TYR A 36 -14.45 10.48 -26.56
N LEU A 37 -15.68 10.70 -27.02
CA LEU A 37 -16.22 12.03 -27.28
C LEU A 37 -16.35 12.83 -25.99
N ILE A 38 -16.85 12.24 -24.89
CA ILE A 38 -16.96 12.93 -23.61
C ILE A 38 -15.57 13.26 -23.06
N ASN A 39 -14.59 12.37 -23.22
CA ASN A 39 -13.20 12.63 -22.84
C ASN A 39 -12.59 13.77 -23.67
N GLU A 40 -12.73 13.76 -25.00
CA GLU A 40 -12.20 14.81 -25.87
C GLU A 40 -12.92 16.16 -25.67
N ILE A 41 -14.24 16.16 -25.44
CA ILE A 41 -15.00 17.36 -25.05
C ILE A 41 -14.49 17.88 -23.71
N GLY A 42 -14.25 16.97 -22.75
CA GLY A 42 -13.62 17.27 -21.48
C GLY A 42 -12.25 17.93 -21.68
N GLU A 43 -11.40 17.36 -22.53
CA GLU A 43 -10.08 17.89 -22.87
C GLU A 43 -10.12 19.25 -23.58
N GLN A 44 -11.15 19.54 -24.37
CA GLN A 44 -11.35 20.86 -24.98
C GLN A 44 -11.99 21.88 -24.02
N LYS A 45 -12.76 21.42 -23.02
CA LYS A 45 -13.30 22.25 -21.93
C LYS A 45 -12.29 22.50 -20.81
N LEU A 46 -11.22 21.71 -20.74
CA LEU A 46 -10.02 22.11 -20.03
C LEU A 46 -9.52 23.38 -20.71
N SER A 47 -9.75 24.52 -20.06
CA SER A 47 -8.84 25.64 -20.24
C SER A 47 -7.44 25.07 -20.04
N SER A 48 -6.56 25.23 -21.03
CA SER A 48 -5.13 24.88 -20.94
C SER A 48 -4.42 25.58 -19.77
N THR A 49 -5.14 26.48 -19.11
CA THR A 49 -4.87 27.00 -17.79
C THR A 49 -6.08 26.70 -16.91
N VAL A 50 -5.95 25.77 -15.95
CA VAL A 50 -6.66 26.02 -14.69
C VAL A 50 -6.07 27.34 -14.21
N PRO A 51 -6.82 28.45 -14.15
CA PRO A 51 -6.27 29.64 -13.54
C PRO A 51 -6.03 29.26 -12.08
N MET A 52 -4.78 28.98 -11.72
CA MET A 52 -4.35 29.21 -10.35
C MET A 52 -4.63 30.68 -10.13
N ASN A 53 -5.72 30.98 -9.43
CA ASN A 53 -5.89 32.31 -8.92
C ASN A 53 -4.68 32.50 -8.00
N GLN A 54 -3.74 33.37 -8.37
CA GLN A 54 -2.51 33.61 -7.59
C GLN A 54 -2.81 34.13 -6.17
N HIS A 55 -4.10 34.33 -5.86
CA HIS A 55 -4.65 34.73 -4.57
C HIS A 55 -5.43 33.65 -3.82
N ASP A 56 -5.69 32.46 -4.39
CA ASP A 56 -6.29 31.36 -3.63
C ASP A 56 -5.19 30.45 -3.08
N SER A 57 -5.04 30.47 -1.77
CA SER A 57 -4.13 29.58 -1.04
C SER A 57 -4.65 28.14 -0.90
N SER A 58 -5.73 27.79 -1.61
CA SER A 58 -6.35 26.46 -1.52
C SER A 58 -5.76 25.50 -2.55
N LEU A 59 -5.60 24.24 -2.14
CA LEU A 59 -5.25 23.12 -3.01
C LEU A 59 -6.49 22.42 -3.60
N ASP A 60 -7.68 22.91 -3.27
CA ASP A 60 -8.93 22.34 -3.76
C ASP A 60 -9.10 22.57 -5.27
N PRO A 61 -9.75 21.64 -6.00
CA PRO A 61 -10.11 21.87 -7.38
C PRO A 61 -11.00 23.11 -7.53
N VAL A 62 -10.62 24.00 -8.45
CA VAL A 62 -11.46 25.15 -8.85
C VAL A 62 -12.75 24.68 -9.53
N ASP A 63 -12.70 23.54 -10.23
CA ASP A 63 -13.87 22.87 -10.83
C ASP A 63 -13.97 21.40 -10.38
N TRP A 64 -14.86 21.16 -9.42
CA TRP A 64 -15.15 19.82 -8.89
C TRP A 64 -15.76 18.85 -9.92
N SER A 65 -16.44 19.35 -10.96
CA SER A 65 -17.02 18.49 -11.99
C SER A 65 -15.92 17.91 -12.88
N SER A 66 -14.97 18.75 -13.29
CA SER A 66 -13.79 18.31 -14.03
C SER A 66 -12.90 17.38 -13.20
N ALA A 67 -12.68 17.68 -11.92
CA ALA A 67 -11.91 16.80 -11.03
C ALA A 67 -12.54 15.41 -10.91
N ARG A 68 -13.85 15.35 -10.62
CA ARG A 68 -14.61 14.10 -10.53
C ARG A 68 -14.54 13.29 -11.83
N PHE A 69 -14.58 13.96 -12.98
CA PHE A 69 -14.47 13.30 -14.26
C PHE A 69 -13.12 12.61 -14.45
N VAL A 70 -12.01 13.29 -14.13
CA VAL A 70 -10.66 12.72 -14.18
C VAL A 70 -10.53 11.53 -13.22
N GLU A 71 -11.04 11.66 -11.99
CA GLU A 71 -11.05 10.56 -11.01
C GLU A 71 -11.82 9.33 -11.52
N HIS A 72 -12.98 9.52 -12.15
CA HIS A 72 -13.73 8.41 -12.75
C HIS A 72 -12.97 7.74 -13.90
N GLN A 73 -12.25 8.50 -14.73
CA GLN A 73 -11.40 7.92 -15.76
C GLN A 73 -10.25 7.09 -15.18
N MET A 74 -9.61 7.57 -14.11
CA MET A 74 -8.57 6.81 -13.42
C MET A 74 -9.10 5.53 -12.80
N LEU A 75 -10.25 5.59 -12.12
CA LEU A 75 -10.91 4.40 -11.58
C LEU A 75 -11.20 3.38 -12.69
N ASN A 76 -11.79 3.81 -13.80
CA ASN A 76 -12.07 2.94 -14.94
C ASN A 76 -10.79 2.32 -15.51
N SER A 77 -9.70 3.08 -15.59
CA SER A 77 -8.41 2.61 -16.08
C SER A 77 -7.79 1.55 -15.15
N CYS A 78 -7.85 1.76 -13.84
CA CYS A 78 -7.40 0.78 -12.84
C CYS A 78 -8.25 -0.50 -12.89
N MET A 79 -9.57 -0.37 -13.01
CA MET A 79 -10.47 -1.51 -13.15
C MET A 79 -10.18 -2.31 -14.43
N ASN A 80 -9.98 -1.61 -15.54
CA ASN A 80 -9.61 -2.21 -16.82
C ASN A 80 -8.26 -2.94 -16.74
N TYR A 81 -7.28 -2.35 -16.04
CA TYR A 81 -5.98 -2.95 -15.77
C TYR A 81 -6.11 -4.29 -15.04
N ILE A 82 -6.87 -4.34 -13.94
CA ILE A 82 -7.09 -5.55 -13.15
C ILE A 82 -7.86 -6.61 -13.95
N GLN A 83 -8.91 -6.19 -14.67
CA GLN A 83 -9.74 -7.09 -15.49
C GLN A 83 -8.90 -7.85 -16.53
N HIS A 84 -7.96 -7.16 -17.18
CA HIS A 84 -7.13 -7.71 -18.27
C HIS A 84 -5.71 -8.06 -17.81
N VAL A 85 -5.47 -8.20 -16.50
CA VAL A 85 -4.12 -8.49 -15.98
C VAL A 85 -3.54 -9.78 -16.56
N ARG A 86 -4.39 -10.76 -16.87
CA ARG A 86 -4.00 -12.09 -17.40
C ARG A 86 -3.42 -12.04 -18.82
N ASP A 87 -3.78 -11.00 -19.57
CA ASP A 87 -3.38 -10.78 -20.96
C ASP A 87 -2.03 -10.06 -21.05
N ARG A 88 -1.49 -9.63 -19.90
CA ARG A 88 -0.23 -8.89 -19.80
C ARG A 88 0.92 -9.81 -19.37
N PRO A 89 2.18 -9.45 -19.69
CA PRO A 89 3.34 -10.09 -19.07
C PRO A 89 3.28 -9.98 -17.55
N VAL A 90 3.73 -11.02 -16.84
CA VAL A 90 3.77 -11.01 -15.36
C VAL A 90 4.59 -9.82 -14.85
N TRP A 91 5.79 -9.64 -15.40
CA TRP A 91 6.69 -8.57 -15.03
C TRP A 91 7.25 -7.93 -16.32
N PRO A 92 6.59 -6.88 -16.84
CA PRO A 92 7.05 -6.20 -18.04
C PRO A 92 8.34 -5.43 -17.75
N SER A 93 9.29 -5.50 -18.68
CA SER A 93 10.49 -4.65 -18.63
C SER A 93 10.11 -3.21 -18.97
N MET A 94 10.61 -2.25 -18.20
CA MET A 94 10.42 -0.83 -18.48
C MET A 94 11.37 -0.39 -19.61
N PRO A 95 10.86 0.13 -20.73
CA PRO A 95 11.67 0.72 -21.79
C PRO A 95 12.56 1.87 -21.29
N ASN A 96 13.72 2.07 -21.94
CA ASN A 96 14.69 3.10 -21.51
C ASN A 96 14.15 4.52 -21.64
N ASP A 97 13.35 4.79 -22.68
CA ASP A 97 12.68 6.07 -22.91
C ASP A 97 11.64 6.36 -21.83
N VAL A 98 10.85 5.36 -21.42
CA VAL A 98 9.91 5.49 -20.29
C VAL A 98 10.65 5.75 -18.98
N ARG A 99 11.74 5.03 -18.71
CA ARG A 99 12.58 5.25 -17.54
C ARG A 99 13.15 6.67 -17.53
N ALA A 100 13.75 7.09 -18.64
CA ALA A 100 14.34 8.42 -18.79
C ALA A 100 13.28 9.53 -18.61
N ALA A 101 12.05 9.33 -19.11
CA ALA A 101 10.95 10.27 -18.90
C ALA A 101 10.62 10.51 -17.41
N ILE A 102 10.87 9.53 -16.52
CA ILE A 102 10.67 9.66 -15.07
C ILE A 102 11.94 10.17 -14.38
N GLU A 103 13.11 9.61 -14.71
CA GLU A 103 14.37 9.88 -14.01
C GLU A 103 14.99 11.25 -14.37
N ASP A 104 14.78 11.71 -15.61
CA ASP A 104 15.36 12.95 -16.12
C ASP A 104 14.42 14.17 -16.00
N GLU A 105 13.21 13.99 -15.47
CA GLU A 105 12.27 15.08 -15.26
C GLU A 105 12.79 16.06 -14.19
N SER A 106 12.98 17.33 -14.58
CA SER A 106 13.33 18.39 -13.63
C SER A 106 12.12 18.77 -12.77
N LEU A 107 12.36 19.14 -11.51
CA LEU A 107 11.33 19.65 -10.60
C LEU A 107 10.50 20.77 -11.28
N PRO A 108 9.18 20.59 -11.49
CA PRO A 108 8.37 21.62 -12.14
C PRO A 108 8.19 22.84 -11.22
N GLU A 109 8.49 24.03 -11.75
CA GLU A 109 8.30 25.30 -11.02
C GLU A 109 6.83 25.78 -11.01
N ASN A 110 6.00 25.22 -11.89
CA ASN A 110 4.59 25.55 -12.03
C ASN A 110 3.75 24.28 -11.96
N GLY A 111 2.54 24.40 -11.40
CA GLY A 111 1.58 23.31 -11.37
C GLY A 111 1.17 22.86 -12.78
N GLN A 112 0.86 21.58 -12.92
CA GLN A 112 0.28 20.99 -14.12
C GLN A 112 -1.18 20.59 -13.84
N SER A 113 -1.96 20.35 -14.89
CA SER A 113 -3.32 19.85 -14.71
C SER A 113 -3.31 18.43 -14.14
N LEU A 114 -4.29 18.11 -13.29
CA LEU A 114 -4.46 16.76 -12.75
C LEU A 114 -4.58 15.71 -13.87
N SER A 115 -5.23 16.05 -14.99
CA SER A 115 -5.36 15.17 -16.15
C SER A 115 -4.01 14.82 -16.80
N ALA A 116 -3.07 15.76 -16.88
CA ALA A 116 -1.75 15.51 -17.45
C ALA A 116 -0.98 14.52 -16.58
N VAL A 117 -0.95 14.76 -15.26
CA VAL A 117 -0.30 13.86 -14.28
C VAL A 117 -0.94 12.47 -14.32
N CYS A 118 -2.27 12.38 -14.40
CA CYS A 118 -2.97 11.10 -14.54
C CYS A 118 -2.56 10.35 -15.81
N ASN A 119 -2.44 11.04 -16.94
CA ASN A 119 -2.00 10.45 -18.21
C ASN A 119 -0.56 9.93 -18.13
N ASP A 120 0.33 10.65 -17.44
CA ASP A 120 1.71 10.21 -17.21
C ASP A 120 1.74 8.97 -16.33
N VAL A 121 0.94 8.91 -15.26
CA VAL A 121 0.81 7.72 -14.41
C VAL A 121 0.30 6.52 -15.21
N LEU A 122 -0.71 6.70 -16.07
CA LEU A 122 -1.25 5.63 -16.92
C LEU A 122 -0.25 5.13 -17.97
N SER A 123 0.65 6.00 -18.43
CA SER A 123 1.60 5.72 -19.50
C SER A 123 2.92 5.16 -18.98
N TYR A 124 3.45 5.74 -17.91
CA TYR A 124 4.82 5.51 -17.43
C TYR A 124 4.89 4.71 -16.13
N VAL A 125 3.80 4.63 -15.34
CA VAL A 125 3.82 3.98 -14.02
C VAL A 125 2.99 2.70 -14.00
N LEU A 126 1.68 2.83 -14.25
CA LEU A 126 0.72 1.72 -14.12
C LEU A 126 1.10 0.46 -14.94
N PRO A 127 1.60 0.56 -16.19
CA PRO A 127 1.94 -0.62 -16.97
C PRO A 127 3.16 -1.40 -16.46
N TYR A 128 4.02 -0.76 -15.65
CA TYR A 128 5.35 -1.29 -15.32
C TYR A 128 5.49 -1.75 -13.86
N GLY A 129 4.38 -2.16 -13.25
CA GLY A 129 4.38 -2.78 -11.93
C GLY A 129 5.11 -4.14 -11.89
N ARG A 130 5.53 -4.55 -10.69
CA ARG A 130 6.30 -5.80 -10.45
C ARG A 130 5.54 -7.11 -10.73
N GLY A 131 4.23 -7.02 -10.98
CA GLY A 131 3.42 -8.19 -11.36
C GLY A 131 2.64 -8.85 -10.24
N ASN A 132 2.65 -8.32 -9.02
CA ASN A 132 2.05 -8.97 -7.84
C ASN A 132 0.58 -9.39 -8.03
N VAL A 133 -0.18 -8.65 -8.84
CA VAL A 133 -1.61 -8.91 -9.13
C VAL A 133 -1.84 -9.93 -10.24
N HIS A 134 -0.79 -10.45 -10.86
CA HIS A 134 -0.89 -11.40 -11.95
C HIS A 134 -0.97 -12.84 -11.38
N PRO A 135 -1.90 -13.71 -11.81
CA PRO A 135 -2.08 -15.07 -11.22
C PRO A 135 -0.90 -16.04 -11.42
N ARG A 136 -0.03 -15.74 -12.38
CA ARG A 136 1.25 -16.42 -12.62
C ARG A 136 2.46 -15.79 -11.89
N PHE A 137 2.24 -14.80 -11.01
CA PHE A 137 3.30 -14.28 -10.16
C PHE A 137 3.48 -15.21 -8.95
N TRP A 138 4.56 -16.00 -8.97
CA TRP A 138 4.87 -16.98 -7.91
C TRP A 138 6.16 -16.63 -7.14
N GLY A 139 6.59 -15.38 -7.22
CA GLY A 139 7.74 -14.89 -6.49
C GLY A 139 7.36 -14.40 -5.10
N TRP A 140 8.16 -14.76 -4.09
CA TRP A 140 8.00 -14.30 -2.70
C TRP A 140 6.63 -14.63 -2.09
N VAL A 141 6.39 -14.10 -0.88
CA VAL A 141 5.08 -14.04 -0.25
C VAL A 141 4.57 -12.62 -0.43
N SER A 142 3.76 -12.40 -1.46
CA SER A 142 3.11 -11.12 -1.73
C SER A 142 1.61 -11.31 -1.69
N GLY A 143 0.91 -10.54 -0.86
CA GLY A 143 -0.54 -10.52 -0.89
C GLY A 143 -1.03 -9.84 -2.17
N GLU A 144 -2.07 -10.40 -2.78
CA GLU A 144 -2.84 -9.71 -3.80
C GLU A 144 -3.80 -8.72 -3.12
N GLY A 145 -3.94 -7.52 -3.68
CA GLY A 145 -5.00 -6.60 -3.28
C GLY A 145 -6.37 -7.11 -3.71
N THR A 146 -7.43 -6.68 -3.05
CA THR A 146 -8.81 -6.95 -3.50
C THR A 146 -9.47 -5.67 -3.99
N LEU A 147 -10.48 -5.77 -4.85
CA LEU A 147 -11.29 -4.61 -5.24
C LEU A 147 -11.94 -3.92 -4.04
N GLY A 148 -12.32 -4.70 -3.01
CA GLY A 148 -12.79 -4.13 -1.74
C GLY A 148 -11.72 -3.34 -1.01
N GLY A 149 -10.46 -3.81 -1.06
CA GLY A 149 -9.30 -3.09 -0.52
C GLY A 149 -9.07 -1.76 -1.22
N VAL A 150 -9.17 -1.71 -2.55
CA VAL A 150 -9.06 -0.46 -3.33
C VAL A 150 -10.10 0.57 -2.87
N LEU A 151 -11.34 0.15 -2.65
CA LEU A 151 -12.39 1.05 -2.14
C LEU A 151 -12.11 1.49 -0.70
N ALA A 152 -11.62 0.59 0.15
CA ALA A 152 -11.25 0.92 1.53
C ALA A 152 -10.13 1.97 1.56
N ASP A 153 -9.11 1.82 0.70
CA ASP A 153 -8.01 2.78 0.57
C ASP A 153 -8.49 4.14 0.03
N MET A 154 -9.41 4.14 -0.94
CA MET A 154 -10.04 5.36 -1.43
C MET A 154 -10.77 6.11 -0.30
N ILE A 155 -11.53 5.39 0.53
CA ILE A 155 -12.22 5.98 1.69
C ILE A 155 -11.21 6.48 2.72
N ALA A 156 -10.18 5.70 3.05
CA ALA A 156 -9.15 6.09 4.00
C ALA A 156 -8.42 7.37 3.55
N ALA A 157 -8.03 7.44 2.26
CA ALA A 157 -7.42 8.61 1.64
C ALA A 157 -8.37 9.82 1.66
N THR A 158 -9.66 9.61 1.38
CA THR A 158 -10.68 10.68 1.42
C THR A 158 -10.84 11.25 2.83
N MET A 159 -10.90 10.37 3.84
CA MET A 159 -11.04 10.77 5.23
C MET A 159 -9.78 11.48 5.75
N ASN A 160 -8.61 11.12 5.21
CA ASN A 160 -7.29 11.67 5.55
C ASN A 160 -7.08 11.89 7.06
N MET A 161 -7.53 10.92 7.86
CA MET A 161 -7.58 11.08 9.31
C MET A 161 -6.22 10.84 9.93
N ASN A 162 -5.78 11.78 10.75
CA ASN A 162 -4.74 11.53 11.74
C ASN A 162 -5.38 10.86 12.97
N THR A 163 -5.04 9.60 13.21
CA THR A 163 -5.62 8.78 14.29
C THR A 163 -4.83 8.81 15.60
N CYS A 164 -3.90 9.77 15.76
CA CYS A 164 -3.00 9.82 16.92
C CYS A 164 -3.69 10.09 18.28
N ALA A 165 -4.87 10.72 18.26
CA ALA A 165 -5.63 11.07 19.45
C ALA A 165 -7.14 11.07 19.15
N TYR A 166 -7.94 11.05 20.22
CA TYR A 166 -9.40 11.11 20.21
C TYR A 166 -10.11 9.87 19.64
N THR A 167 -11.33 9.66 20.12
CA THR A 167 -12.20 8.57 19.66
C THR A 167 -12.79 8.91 18.30
N ASN A 168 -12.47 8.12 17.27
CA ASN A 168 -13.00 8.27 15.91
C ASN A 168 -13.47 6.92 15.36
N SER A 169 -14.19 6.96 14.23
CA SER A 169 -14.76 5.76 13.60
C SER A 169 -13.69 4.75 13.19
N ALA A 170 -12.55 5.19 12.66
CA ALA A 170 -11.45 4.29 12.26
C ALA A 170 -10.88 3.51 13.45
N ALA A 171 -10.71 4.15 14.60
CA ALA A 171 -10.25 3.47 15.82
C ALA A 171 -11.21 2.35 16.27
N PHE A 172 -12.53 2.56 16.13
CA PHE A 172 -13.51 1.51 16.43
C PHE A 172 -13.50 0.39 15.39
N VAL A 173 -13.37 0.71 14.10
CA VAL A 173 -13.24 -0.28 13.03
C VAL A 173 -12.01 -1.16 13.27
N GLU A 174 -10.85 -0.57 13.55
CA GLU A 174 -9.62 -1.30 13.87
C GLU A 174 -9.82 -2.24 15.07
N ARG A 175 -10.40 -1.74 16.16
CA ARG A 175 -10.69 -2.57 17.36
C ARG A 175 -11.60 -3.75 17.04
N THR A 176 -12.62 -3.54 16.22
CA THR A 176 -13.53 -4.62 15.79
C THR A 176 -12.81 -5.64 14.93
N VAL A 177 -11.96 -5.21 13.98
CA VAL A 177 -11.16 -6.12 13.15
C VAL A 177 -10.17 -6.93 14.00
N ILE A 178 -9.50 -6.30 14.97
CA ILE A 178 -8.61 -6.98 15.92
C ILE A 178 -9.38 -8.04 16.73
N GLU A 179 -10.60 -7.72 17.16
CA GLU A 179 -11.45 -8.68 17.88
C GLU A 179 -11.87 -9.85 16.99
N TRP A 180 -12.16 -9.62 15.70
CA TRP A 180 -12.40 -10.71 14.74
C TRP A 180 -11.15 -11.57 14.55
N MET A 181 -9.98 -10.97 14.39
CA MET A 181 -8.70 -11.70 14.29
C MET A 181 -8.44 -12.55 15.53
N ARG A 182 -8.69 -12.02 16.73
CA ARG A 182 -8.60 -12.77 17.99
C ARG A 182 -9.46 -14.04 17.95
N GLN A 183 -10.69 -13.93 17.44
CA GLN A 183 -11.61 -15.06 17.31
C GLN A 183 -11.13 -16.08 16.28
N ILE A 184 -10.68 -15.62 15.11
CA ILE A 184 -10.16 -16.48 14.03
C ILE A 184 -8.97 -17.32 14.50
N PHE A 185 -8.04 -16.72 15.26
CA PHE A 185 -6.88 -17.43 15.79
C PHE A 185 -7.15 -18.19 17.10
N GLY A 186 -8.37 -18.12 17.65
CA GLY A 186 -8.75 -18.84 18.87
C GLY A 186 -8.08 -18.30 20.14
N PHE A 187 -7.65 -17.04 20.17
CA PHE A 187 -7.00 -16.47 21.34
C PHE A 187 -8.01 -16.15 22.46
N PRO A 188 -7.65 -16.28 23.75
CA PRO A 188 -8.56 -16.04 24.86
C PRO A 188 -9.01 -14.57 24.95
N LYS A 189 -10.32 -14.36 25.20
CA LYS A 189 -10.90 -13.02 25.41
C LYS A 189 -10.41 -12.43 26.73
N GLY A 190 -10.14 -11.13 26.76
CA GLY A 190 -9.75 -10.38 27.97
C GLY A 190 -8.26 -10.43 28.32
N THR A 191 -7.53 -11.44 27.82
CA THR A 191 -6.06 -11.56 28.00
C THR A 191 -5.28 -11.41 26.70
N SER A 192 -5.99 -11.32 25.57
CA SER A 192 -5.40 -11.14 24.23
C SER A 192 -5.95 -9.89 23.58
N GLY A 193 -5.12 -9.24 22.76
CA GLY A 193 -5.47 -8.08 21.96
C GLY A 193 -4.58 -8.01 20.74
N GLY A 194 -4.50 -6.84 20.12
CA GLY A 194 -3.69 -6.63 18.94
C GLY A 194 -3.52 -5.16 18.63
N LEU A 195 -2.72 -4.91 17.60
CA LEU A 195 -2.50 -3.61 17.00
C LEU A 195 -2.29 -3.86 15.51
N LEU A 196 -3.00 -3.15 14.64
CA LEU A 196 -2.70 -3.21 13.22
C LEU A 196 -1.45 -2.36 12.95
N VAL A 197 -0.49 -2.94 12.23
CA VAL A 197 0.76 -2.26 11.87
C VAL A 197 1.05 -2.48 10.39
N SER A 198 1.89 -1.63 9.83
CA SER A 198 2.20 -1.61 8.40
C SER A 198 2.81 -2.91 7.89
N GLU A 199 3.66 -3.55 8.68
CA GLU A 199 4.40 -4.75 8.26
C GLU A 199 4.88 -5.62 9.43
N THR A 200 5.24 -6.86 9.11
CA THR A 200 5.77 -7.84 10.07
C THR A 200 7.05 -7.39 10.76
N SER A 201 7.91 -6.61 10.10
CA SER A 201 9.14 -6.08 10.72
C SER A 201 8.81 -5.14 11.88
N ILE A 202 7.85 -4.23 11.71
CA ILE A 202 7.39 -3.33 12.78
C ILE A 202 6.66 -4.09 13.87
N ALA A 203 5.83 -5.08 13.52
CA ALA A 203 5.23 -5.98 14.51
C ALA A 203 6.30 -6.65 15.38
N THR A 204 7.37 -7.17 14.75
CA THR A 204 8.50 -7.81 15.44
C THR A 204 9.22 -6.85 16.38
N VAL A 205 9.47 -5.61 15.94
CA VAL A 205 10.08 -4.56 16.78
C VAL A 205 9.20 -4.26 17.99
N ILE A 206 7.90 -4.07 17.81
CA ILE A 206 6.96 -3.76 18.91
C ILE A 206 6.86 -4.94 19.89
N SER A 207 6.75 -6.17 19.38
CA SER A 207 6.72 -7.38 20.21
C SER A 207 8.01 -7.54 21.02
N MET A 208 9.18 -7.37 20.40
CA MET A 208 10.46 -7.45 21.10
C MET A 208 10.66 -6.30 22.09
N ALA A 209 10.23 -5.08 21.77
CA ALA A 209 10.28 -3.95 22.69
C ALA A 209 9.41 -4.21 23.94
N THR A 210 8.23 -4.81 23.74
CA THR A 210 7.31 -5.20 24.82
C THR A 210 7.92 -6.30 25.68
N ALA A 211 8.50 -7.34 25.07
CA ALA A 211 9.19 -8.40 25.78
C ALA A 211 10.41 -7.87 26.57
N ARG A 212 11.19 -6.94 25.98
CA ARG A 212 12.31 -6.27 26.64
C ARG A 212 11.85 -5.49 27.87
N GLN A 213 10.76 -4.73 27.75
CA GLN A 213 10.18 -3.98 28.87
C GLN A 213 9.71 -4.92 30.00
N ARG A 214 9.16 -6.08 29.64
CA ARG A 214 8.73 -7.10 30.61
C ARG A 214 9.92 -7.76 31.32
N ALA A 215 11.02 -7.99 30.60
CA ALA A 215 12.22 -8.65 31.11
C ALA A 215 13.12 -7.73 31.94
N LEU A 216 13.19 -6.44 31.61
CA LEU A 216 14.04 -5.46 32.28
C LEU A 216 13.21 -4.29 32.84
N ALA A 217 13.02 -4.27 34.16
CA ALA A 217 12.31 -3.19 34.84
C ALA A 217 12.95 -1.82 34.57
N ASN A 218 12.14 -0.81 34.26
CA ASN A 218 12.58 0.58 34.01
C ASN A 218 13.59 0.74 32.85
N VAL A 219 13.64 -0.21 31.90
CA VAL A 219 14.53 -0.10 30.71
C VAL A 219 14.25 1.13 29.85
N ARG A 220 13.02 1.65 29.87
CA ARG A 220 12.66 2.91 29.20
C ARG A 220 13.35 4.14 29.79
N GLU A 221 13.68 4.11 31.08
CA GLU A 221 14.30 5.24 31.79
C GLU A 221 15.82 5.10 31.78
N TYR A 222 16.35 3.92 32.08
CA TYR A 222 17.79 3.71 32.29
C TYR A 222 18.51 3.07 31.09
N GLY A 223 17.79 2.72 30.02
CA GLY A 223 18.38 2.03 28.87
C GLY A 223 18.93 0.64 29.19
N LEU A 224 19.85 0.16 28.35
CA LEU A 224 20.41 -1.21 28.39
C LEU A 224 21.78 -1.33 29.06
N THR A 225 22.41 -0.20 29.39
CA THR A 225 23.74 -0.15 30.01
C THR A 225 23.71 -0.77 31.41
N GLU A 226 24.74 -1.54 31.77
CA GLU A 226 24.88 -2.21 33.08
C GLU A 226 23.71 -3.15 33.45
N ARG A 227 22.99 -3.67 32.44
CA ARG A 227 21.91 -4.65 32.63
C ARG A 227 22.32 -6.04 32.17
N PRO A 228 21.66 -7.09 32.69
CA PRO A 228 21.86 -8.45 32.20
C PRO A 228 21.68 -8.54 30.69
N LYS A 229 22.53 -9.34 30.05
CA LYS A 229 22.44 -9.57 28.60
C LYS A 229 21.13 -10.32 28.29
N LEU A 230 20.31 -9.70 27.45
CA LEU A 230 19.09 -10.33 26.92
C LEU A 230 19.45 -11.32 25.82
N ILE A 231 18.73 -12.44 25.73
CA ILE A 231 18.92 -13.45 24.68
C ILE A 231 17.59 -13.77 23.99
N VAL A 232 17.62 -13.73 22.65
CA VAL A 232 16.54 -14.21 21.77
C VAL A 232 16.94 -15.54 21.16
N TYR A 233 16.00 -16.47 21.09
CA TYR A 233 16.19 -17.74 20.41
C TYR A 233 15.31 -17.81 19.17
N ALA A 234 15.89 -18.29 18.06
CA ALA A 234 15.15 -18.48 16.83
C ALA A 234 15.73 -19.64 16.02
N SER A 235 14.94 -20.20 15.10
CA SER A 235 15.44 -21.19 14.14
C SER A 235 16.50 -20.59 13.21
N THR A 236 17.37 -21.42 12.63
CA THR A 236 18.23 -21.02 11.51
C THR A 236 17.44 -20.47 10.31
N GLU A 237 16.15 -20.83 10.20
CA GLU A 237 15.23 -20.38 9.14
C GLU A 237 14.51 -19.06 9.44
N VAL A 238 14.85 -18.38 10.54
CA VAL A 238 14.16 -17.16 10.98
C VAL A 238 14.28 -16.03 9.95
N GLN A 239 13.21 -15.25 9.80
CA GLN A 239 13.23 -14.06 8.97
C GLN A 239 14.21 -13.02 9.52
N ILE A 240 14.96 -12.37 8.63
CA ILE A 240 15.99 -11.39 8.96
C ILE A 240 15.49 -10.19 9.80
N CYS A 241 14.18 -9.91 9.80
CA CYS A 241 13.57 -8.84 10.58
C CYS A 241 13.79 -9.00 12.09
N VAL A 242 13.91 -10.24 12.60
CA VAL A 242 14.22 -10.54 14.01
C VAL A 242 15.60 -10.00 14.38
N LYS A 243 16.62 -10.25 13.55
CA LYS A 243 17.96 -9.70 13.75
C LYS A 243 17.96 -8.17 13.68
N LYS A 244 17.28 -7.60 12.67
CA LYS A 244 17.16 -6.14 12.52
C LYS A 244 16.48 -5.49 13.72
N ALA A 245 15.47 -6.13 14.29
CA ALA A 245 14.78 -5.63 15.49
C ALA A 245 15.71 -5.57 16.70
N LEU A 246 16.60 -6.55 16.89
CA LEU A 246 17.60 -6.51 17.97
C LEU A 246 18.61 -5.39 17.79
N GLU A 247 19.05 -5.15 16.56
CA GLU A 247 19.96 -4.06 16.21
C GLU A 247 19.28 -2.70 16.47
N LEU A 248 18.04 -2.53 16.00
CA LEU A 248 17.26 -1.31 16.18
C LEU A 248 16.95 -1.01 17.66
N LEU A 249 16.66 -2.04 18.46
CA LEU A 249 16.34 -1.89 19.88
C LEU A 249 17.60 -1.75 20.76
N GLY A 250 18.80 -1.73 20.17
CA GLY A 250 20.06 -1.60 20.89
C GLY A 250 20.46 -2.83 21.71
N ILE A 251 19.81 -3.97 21.51
CA ILE A 251 20.11 -5.26 22.19
C ILE A 251 21.35 -5.92 21.55
N GLY A 252 21.58 -5.66 20.27
CA GLY A 252 22.70 -6.16 19.48
C GLY A 252 22.46 -7.56 18.93
N SER A 253 22.88 -7.80 17.69
CA SER A 253 22.62 -9.08 17.00
C SER A 253 23.38 -10.29 17.57
N LYS A 254 24.44 -10.07 18.37
CA LYS A 254 25.12 -11.14 19.16
C LYS A 254 24.31 -11.65 20.34
N SER A 255 23.11 -11.11 20.54
CA SER A 255 22.14 -11.57 21.53
C SER A 255 21.11 -12.53 20.93
N MET A 256 21.24 -12.88 19.65
CA MET A 256 20.43 -13.88 18.97
C MET A 256 21.16 -15.22 18.93
N HIS A 257 20.56 -16.26 19.49
CA HIS A 257 21.04 -17.63 19.41
C HIS A 257 20.21 -18.40 18.39
N LEU A 258 20.85 -18.79 17.29
CA LEU A 258 20.21 -19.57 16.23
C LEU A 258 20.25 -21.06 16.60
N ILE A 259 19.06 -21.66 16.68
CA ILE A 259 18.86 -23.07 16.98
C ILE A 259 18.70 -23.83 15.67
N PRO A 260 19.40 -24.96 15.48
CA PRO A 260 19.28 -25.74 14.25
C PRO A 260 17.84 -26.19 13.97
N ALA A 261 17.49 -26.23 12.70
CA ALA A 261 16.27 -26.87 12.22
C ALA A 261 16.47 -28.36 11.92
N ASP A 262 15.38 -29.13 11.91
CA ASP A 262 15.31 -30.49 11.38
C ASP A 262 15.14 -30.52 9.86
N ASP A 263 15.07 -31.72 9.27
CA ASP A 263 14.92 -31.90 7.82
C ASP A 263 13.56 -31.40 7.28
N SER A 264 12.62 -31.08 8.17
CA SER A 264 11.34 -30.43 7.86
C SER A 264 11.35 -28.93 8.19
N PHE A 265 12.53 -28.34 8.39
CA PHE A 265 12.74 -26.93 8.71
C PHE A 265 12.12 -26.47 10.05
N ARG A 266 11.82 -27.40 10.96
CA ARG A 266 11.29 -27.09 12.29
C ARG A 266 12.43 -26.93 13.29
N ILE A 267 12.30 -25.97 14.19
CA ILE A 267 13.28 -25.76 15.26
C ILE A 267 13.44 -27.01 16.13
N LYS A 268 14.68 -27.45 16.39
CA LYS A 268 14.97 -28.58 17.28
C LYS A 268 14.78 -28.18 18.75
N ILE A 269 13.64 -28.58 19.32
CA ILE A 269 13.21 -28.17 20.66
C ILE A 269 14.20 -28.58 21.77
N ASP A 270 14.85 -29.74 21.66
CA ASP A 270 15.82 -30.16 22.68
C ASP A 270 17.06 -29.26 22.68
N HIS A 271 17.54 -28.84 21.51
CA HIS A 271 18.63 -27.87 21.40
C HIS A 271 18.22 -26.50 21.95
N LEU A 272 16.97 -26.07 21.71
CA LEU A 272 16.43 -24.84 22.29
C LEU A 272 16.43 -24.88 23.82
N LYS A 273 15.97 -25.98 24.43
CA LYS A 273 15.97 -26.16 25.90
C LYS A 273 17.39 -26.10 26.47
N THR A 274 18.34 -26.79 25.84
CA THR A 274 19.75 -26.76 26.25
C THR A 274 20.34 -25.36 26.18
N ALA A 275 20.08 -24.61 25.10
CA ALA A 275 20.56 -23.24 24.94
C ALA A 275 19.99 -22.31 26.03
N ILE A 276 18.69 -22.37 26.27
CA ILE A 276 18.02 -21.57 27.31
C ILE A 276 18.62 -21.86 28.69
N GLN A 277 18.84 -23.13 29.03
CA GLN A 277 19.41 -23.49 30.33
C GLN A 277 20.85 -22.98 30.46
N SER A 278 21.68 -23.18 29.44
CA SER A 278 23.08 -22.73 29.44
C SER A 278 23.20 -21.20 29.60
N ASP A 279 22.33 -20.43 28.96
CA ASP A 279 22.35 -18.97 29.09
C ASP A 279 21.85 -18.49 30.45
N ARG A 280 20.87 -19.18 31.04
CA ARG A 280 20.46 -18.92 32.43
C ARG A 280 21.59 -19.17 33.42
N ASP A 281 22.33 -20.26 33.24
CA ASP A 281 23.48 -20.62 34.10
C ASP A 281 24.60 -19.57 34.01
N ARG A 282 24.68 -18.84 32.89
CA ARG A 282 25.62 -17.72 32.67
C ARG A 282 25.11 -16.36 33.17
N GLY A 283 23.92 -16.31 33.78
CA GLY A 283 23.29 -15.08 34.25
C GLY A 283 22.70 -14.21 33.14
N PHE A 284 22.53 -14.75 31.93
CA PHE A 284 21.81 -14.06 30.86
C PHE A 284 20.30 -14.19 31.06
N VAL A 285 19.53 -13.34 30.37
CA VAL A 285 18.08 -13.27 30.48
C VAL A 285 17.44 -13.69 29.14
N PRO A 286 17.03 -14.96 28.99
CA PRO A 286 16.11 -15.38 27.94
C PRO A 286 14.83 -14.55 27.98
N PHE A 287 14.44 -13.90 26.87
CA PHE A 287 13.24 -13.06 26.85
C PHE A 287 12.32 -13.22 25.63
N VAL A 288 12.80 -13.80 24.52
CA VAL A 288 12.02 -14.17 23.33
C VAL A 288 12.47 -15.53 22.83
#